data_AF-A0A8S9L4D5-F1
#
_entry.id   AF-A0A8S9L4D5-F1
#
_cell.length_a   1.000
_cell.length_b   1.000
_cell.length_c   1.000
_cell.angle_alpha   90.00
_cell.angle_beta   90.00
_cell.angle_gamma   90.00
#
_symmetry.space_group_name_H-M   'P 1'
#
loop_
_entity.id
_entity.type
_entity.pdbx_description
1 polymer ?
#
loop_
_entity_poly.entity_id
_entity_poly.type
_entity_poly.pdbx_seq_one_letter_code
_entity_poly.pdbx_strand_id
1 'polypeptide(L)'
;MWNQKPSFRIAIDNFSEKKYPMPSKTFVAGGCEWFLSVYPNGDPFSDHDHFSMYLHVANQTMLRPGWKRNVLESTMDELEDHWRDFESKE
;
A
#
# COMPACT_ATOMS: atom_id res chain seq x y z
N MET A 1 1.96 25.33 -8.66
CA MET A 1 1.58 23.93 -8.96
C MET A 1 2.18 23.01 -7.89
N TRP A 2 1.81 23.12 -6.59
CA TRP A 2 2.50 22.41 -5.49
C TRP A 2 1.51 21.86 -4.44
N ASN A 3 0.39 21.27 -4.89
CA ASN A 3 -0.65 20.77 -3.98
C ASN A 3 -1.00 19.28 -4.22
N GLN A 4 -0.21 18.56 -5.02
CA GLN A 4 -0.49 17.14 -5.24
C GLN A 4 0.24 16.29 -4.20
N LYS A 5 -0.53 15.72 -3.28
CA LYS A 5 -0.05 14.65 -2.39
C LYS A 5 0.29 13.44 -3.26
N PRO A 6 1.52 12.90 -3.22
CA PRO A 6 1.88 11.75 -4.04
C PRO A 6 0.98 10.56 -3.70
N SER A 7 0.40 9.95 -4.72
CA SER A 7 -0.46 8.76 -4.60
C SER A 7 0.10 7.63 -5.46
N PHE A 8 0.15 6.42 -4.91
CA PHE A 8 0.50 5.21 -5.63
C PHE A 8 -0.72 4.28 -5.69
N ARG A 9 -0.96 3.65 -6.84
CA ARG A 9 -2.05 2.71 -7.05
C ARG A 9 -1.49 1.43 -7.68
N ILE A 10 -1.95 0.29 -7.18
CA ILE A 10 -1.65 -1.04 -7.72
C ILE A 10 -2.95 -1.75 -8.05
N ALA A 11 -3.03 -2.30 -9.26
CA ALA A 11 -4.08 -3.22 -9.68
C ALA A 11 -3.50 -4.63 -9.73
N ILE A 12 -4.22 -5.61 -9.17
CA ILE A 12 -3.79 -7.01 -9.16
C ILE A 12 -4.85 -7.82 -9.89
N ASP A 13 -4.50 -8.27 -11.09
CA ASP A 13 -5.38 -9.11 -11.88
C ASP A 13 -5.47 -10.52 -11.30
N ASN A 14 -6.66 -11.13 -11.40
CA ASN A 14 -6.96 -12.45 -10.87
C ASN A 14 -6.47 -12.64 -9.42
N PHE A 15 -6.79 -11.69 -8.54
CA PHE A 15 -6.29 -11.65 -7.17
C PHE A 15 -6.49 -12.98 -6.41
N SER A 16 -7.67 -13.60 -6.57
CA SER A 16 -8.01 -14.89 -5.94
C SER A 16 -7.13 -16.07 -6.39
N GLU A 17 -6.46 -15.97 -7.55
CA GLU A 17 -5.55 -17.01 -8.05
C GLU A 17 -4.13 -16.85 -7.51
N LYS A 18 -3.82 -15.71 -6.87
CA LYS A 18 -2.47 -15.41 -6.39
C LYS A 18 -2.24 -16.12 -5.06
N LYS A 19 -1.22 -16.98 -5.02
CA LYS A 19 -0.86 -17.74 -3.81
C LYS A 19 0.40 -17.26 -3.12
N TYR A 20 1.22 -16.48 -3.83
CA TYR A 20 2.54 -16.08 -3.37
C TYR A 20 2.60 -14.57 -3.12
N PRO A 21 3.48 -14.12 -2.23
CA PRO A 21 3.71 -12.69 -2.02
C PRO A 21 4.21 -12.04 -3.31
N MET A 22 3.72 -10.83 -3.58
CA MET A 22 4.06 -10.08 -4.79
C MET A 22 4.52 -8.66 -4.43
N PRO A 23 5.72 -8.24 -4.84
CA PRO A 23 6.15 -6.86 -4.68
C PRO A 23 5.54 -5.98 -5.78
N SER A 24 5.22 -4.74 -5.42
CA SER A 24 4.88 -3.68 -6.36
C SER A 24 6.14 -3.17 -7.07
N LYS A 25 5.93 -2.35 -8.11
CA LYS A 25 6.98 -1.46 -8.60
C LYS A 25 7.39 -0.47 -7.51
N THR A 26 8.65 -0.07 -7.51
CA THR A 26 9.15 1.00 -6.65
C THR A 26 8.55 2.34 -7.08
N PHE A 27 8.17 3.17 -6.10
CA PHE A 27 7.67 4.53 -6.31
C PHE A 27 8.28 5.51 -5.33
N VAL A 28 8.33 6.79 -5.70
CA VAL A 28 8.91 7.84 -4.86
C VAL A 28 7.80 8.64 -4.19
N ALA A 29 7.83 8.70 -2.87
CA ALA A 29 6.91 9.52 -2.07
C ALA A 29 7.61 10.05 -0.83
N GLY A 30 7.37 11.32 -0.47
CA GLY A 30 7.98 11.93 0.72
C GLY A 30 9.53 11.92 0.72
N GLY A 31 10.14 11.92 -0.47
CA GLY A 31 11.60 11.88 -0.64
C GLY A 31 12.24 10.51 -0.39
N CYS A 32 11.46 9.43 -0.38
CA CYS A 32 11.97 8.06 -0.23
C CYS A 32 11.44 7.16 -1.34
N GLU A 33 12.23 6.16 -1.69
CA GLU A 33 11.84 5.08 -2.59
C GLU A 33 11.13 3.99 -1.79
N TRP A 34 9.89 3.71 -2.15
CA TRP A 34 9.02 2.75 -1.48
C TRP A 34 8.58 1.65 -2.42
N PHE A 35 8.25 0.48 -1.86
CA PHE A 35 7.48 -0.54 -2.56
C PHE A 35 6.51 -1.21 -1.58
N LEU A 36 5.40 -1.73 -2.10
CA LEU A 36 4.43 -2.52 -1.36
C LEU A 36 4.71 -4.00 -1.58
N SER A 37 4.65 -4.81 -0.52
CA SER A 37 4.59 -6.26 -0.63
C SER A 37 3.18 -6.71 -0.28
N VAL A 38 2.55 -7.44 -1.20
CA VAL A 38 1.17 -7.89 -1.08
C VAL A 38 1.13 -9.39 -0.84
N TYR A 39 0.40 -9.82 0.18
CA TYR A 39 0.27 -11.20 0.62
C TYR A 39 -1.21 -11.61 0.55
N PRO A 40 -1.63 -12.28 -0.55
CA PRO A 40 -3.03 -12.60 -0.77
C PRO A 40 -3.65 -13.55 0.28
N ASN A 41 -2.84 -14.43 0.86
CA ASN A 41 -3.25 -15.42 1.87
C ASN A 41 -2.55 -15.18 3.21
N GLY A 42 -2.31 -13.91 3.55
CA GLY A 42 -1.70 -13.52 4.81
C GLY A 42 -0.19 -13.73 4.85
N ASP A 43 0.42 -13.29 5.94
CA ASP A 43 1.85 -13.49 6.17
C ASP A 43 2.15 -14.99 6.39
N PRO A 44 3.21 -15.56 5.79
CA PRO A 44 3.55 -16.98 5.94
C PRO A 44 3.79 -17.47 7.38
N PHE A 45 4.02 -16.55 8.30
CA PHE A 45 4.24 -16.82 9.72
C PHE A 45 3.00 -16.51 10.58
N SER A 46 1.86 -16.23 9.96
CA SER A 46 0.58 -15.91 10.61
C SER A 46 -0.54 -16.84 10.14
N ASP A 47 -1.74 -16.68 10.72
CA ASP A 47 -2.92 -17.42 10.27
C ASP A 47 -3.26 -17.03 8.82
N HIS A 48 -3.42 -18.00 7.93
CA HIS A 48 -3.56 -17.79 6.47
C HIS A 48 -4.98 -17.37 6.03
N ASP A 49 -5.69 -16.60 6.86
CA ASP A 49 -7.11 -16.30 6.72
C ASP A 49 -7.41 -14.82 6.42
N HIS A 50 -6.36 -14.00 6.29
CA HIS A 50 -6.47 -12.56 6.08
C HIS A 50 -5.60 -12.08 4.92
N PHE A 51 -5.87 -10.87 4.46
CA PHE A 51 -5.06 -10.16 3.48
C PHE A 51 -4.03 -9.30 4.21
N SER A 52 -2.74 -9.43 3.83
CA SER A 52 -1.67 -8.61 4.41
C SER A 52 -0.97 -7.76 3.35
N MET A 53 -0.64 -6.52 3.71
CA MET A 53 0.14 -5.61 2.89
C MET A 53 1.19 -4.90 3.74
N TYR A 54 2.41 -4.79 3.22
CA TYR A 54 3.52 -4.14 3.91
C TYR A 54 4.14 -3.07 3.02
N LEU A 55 4.48 -1.92 3.63
CA LEU A 55 5.20 -0.84 2.96
C LEU A 55 6.69 -0.90 3.35
N HIS A 56 7.56 -0.98 2.35
CA HIS A 56 9.00 -1.11 2.53
C HIS A 56 9.74 0.05 1.88
N VAL A 57 10.87 0.45 2.48
CA VAL A 57 11.82 1.33 1.81
C VAL A 57 12.70 0.50 0.88
N ALA A 58 12.68 0.80 -0.42
CA ALA A 58 13.43 0.07 -1.44
C ALA A 58 14.95 0.24 -1.26
N ASN A 59 15.37 1.42 -0.81
CA ASN A 59 16.78 1.75 -0.65
C ASN A 59 17.10 2.12 0.81
N GLN A 60 17.44 1.10 1.59
CA GLN A 60 17.76 1.24 3.01
C GLN A 60 19.09 1.98 3.25
N THR A 61 20.03 1.98 2.28
CA THR A 61 21.34 2.62 2.45
C THR A 61 21.27 4.15 2.39
N MET A 62 20.19 4.70 1.83
CA MET A 62 19.90 6.15 1.89
C MET A 62 19.35 6.59 3.24
N LEU A 63 18.97 5.67 4.13
CA LEU A 63 18.42 6.01 5.44
C LEU A 63 19.54 6.21 6.45
N ARG A 64 19.55 7.35 7.13
CA ARG A 64 20.46 7.59 8.25
C ARG A 64 20.05 6.73 9.46
N PRO A 65 21.00 6.30 10.31
CA PRO A 65 20.67 5.64 11.57
C PRO A 65 19.64 6.45 12.39
N GLY A 66 18.61 5.78 12.93
CA GLY A 66 17.54 6.43 13.71
C GLY A 66 16.42 7.07 12.88
N TRP A 67 16.37 6.84 11.57
CA TRP A 67 15.31 7.36 10.72
C TRP A 67 13.92 6.82 11.11
N LYS A 68 12.93 7.72 11.19
CA LYS A 68 11.52 7.43 11.45
C LYS A 68 10.65 8.28 10.52
N ARG A 69 9.55 7.70 10.02
CA ARG A 69 8.49 8.42 9.31
C ARG A 69 7.14 8.09 9.91
N ASN A 70 6.31 9.12 10.03
CA ASN A 70 4.91 8.95 10.38
C ASN A 70 4.16 8.71 9.08
N VAL A 71 3.53 7.55 8.97
CA VAL A 71 2.58 7.23 7.92
C VAL A 71 1.20 7.32 8.55
N LEU A 72 0.31 8.09 7.93
CA LEU A 72 -1.11 8.04 8.27
C LEU A 72 -1.71 6.93 7.42
N GLU A 73 -2.17 5.88 8.10
CA GLU A 73 -2.92 4.78 7.51
C GLU A 73 -4.41 5.10 7.69
N SER A 74 -5.13 5.22 6.57
CA SER A 74 -6.59 5.28 6.52
C SER A 74 -7.06 4.01 5.84
N THR A 75 -7.82 3.17 6.54
CA THR A 75 -8.34 1.91 6.02
C THR A 75 -9.49 2.16 5.03
N MET A 76 -9.77 1.18 4.16
CA MET A 76 -10.80 1.31 3.12
C MET A 76 -12.22 1.57 3.65
N ASP A 77 -12.50 1.28 4.93
CA ASP A 77 -13.79 1.57 5.56
C ASP A 77 -14.16 3.07 5.49
N GLU A 78 -13.17 3.98 5.54
CA GLU A 78 -13.39 5.43 5.39
C GLU A 78 -13.63 5.87 3.93
N LEU A 79 -13.26 5.03 2.96
CA LEU A 79 -13.37 5.33 1.53
C LEU A 79 -14.65 4.77 0.90
N GLU A 80 -15.27 3.73 1.48
CA GLU A 80 -16.60 3.26 1.05
C GLU A 80 -17.69 4.31 1.27
N ASP A 81 -17.61 5.06 2.39
CA ASP A 81 -18.53 6.18 2.66
C ASP A 81 -18.44 7.27 1.58
N HIS A 82 -17.23 7.60 1.13
CA HIS A 82 -17.02 8.56 0.05
C HIS A 82 -17.41 8.04 -1.34
N TRP A 83 -17.33 6.72 -1.57
CA TRP A 83 -17.72 6.11 -2.84
C TRP A 83 -19.25 6.09 -3.01
N ARG A 84 -20.01 5.81 -1.94
CA ARG A 84 -21.48 5.88 -1.95
C ARG A 84 -22.02 7.26 -2.32
N ASP A 85 -21.35 8.31 -1.86
CA ASP A 85 -21.71 9.70 -2.19
C ASP A 85 -21.49 10.03 -3.68
N PHE A 86 -20.57 9.32 -4.35
CA PHE A 86 -20.30 9.49 -5.76
C PHE A 86 -21.34 8.78 -6.64
N GLU A 87 -21.78 7.58 -6.27
CA GLU A 87 -22.85 6.84 -6.99
C GLU A 87 -24.25 7.47 -6.82
N SER A 88 -24.52 8.20 -5.73
CA SER A 88 -25.84 8.84 -5.53
C SER A 88 -26.11 10.08 -6.39
N LYS A 89 -25.11 10.52 -7.19
CA LYS A 89 -25.18 11.72 -8.04
C LYS A 89 -25.25 11.41 -9.54
N GLU A 90 -25.36 10.14 -9.92
CA GLU A 90 -25.76 9.68 -11.26
C GLU A 90 -27.20 9.15 -11.25
#